data_AF-A0A3E1NER8-F1
#
_entry.id   AF-A0A3E1NER8-F1
#
_cell.length_a   1.000
_cell.length_b   1.000
_cell.length_c   1.000
_cell.angle_alpha   90.00
_cell.angle_beta   90.00
_cell.angle_gamma   90.00
#
_symmetry.space_group_name_H-M   'P 1'
#
loop_
_entity.id
_entity.type
_entity.pdbx_description
1 polymer ?
#
loop_
_entity_poly.entity_id
_entity_poly.type
_entity_poly.pdbx_seq_one_letter_code
_entity_poly.pdbx_strand_id
1 'polypeptide(L)'
;MHIYEYQQTRFSKAVLTGLFCGIAATLTCLLYGFIYRFNTGFTLSAIINVPSIIIGCHILLVIAGLVYYALQQALGRAGNAVYMLLFAALTLFCIWQSTGVVRSPIHELTIEFRQLLIGMIIIIGSSASFLMPYLFGNKAFERNVL
;
A
#
# COMPACT_ATOMS: atom_id res chain seq x y z
N MET A 1 30.03 15.61 -23.71
CA MET A 1 28.68 15.65 -23.12
C MET A 1 28.77 14.95 -21.77
N HIS A 2 28.92 15.71 -20.68
CA HIS A 2 28.95 15.11 -19.34
C HIS A 2 27.53 14.66 -19.02
N ILE A 3 27.29 13.35 -19.09
CA ILE A 3 26.09 12.75 -18.51
C ILE A 3 26.25 12.97 -17.01
N TYR A 4 25.51 13.93 -16.45
CA TYR A 4 25.38 14.04 -15.01
C TYR A 4 24.70 12.75 -14.53
N GLU A 5 25.48 11.82 -13.97
CA GLU A 5 24.91 10.71 -13.21
C GLU A 5 24.19 11.31 -12.01
N TYR A 6 22.87 11.43 -12.11
CA TYR A 6 22.03 11.83 -11.00
C TYR A 6 22.13 10.74 -9.92
N GLN A 7 22.98 10.96 -8.92
CA GLN A 7 23.09 10.10 -7.75
C GLN A 7 21.86 10.36 -6.87
N GLN A 8 20.80 9.57 -7.09
CA GLN A 8 19.58 9.66 -6.30
C GLN A 8 19.88 9.39 -4.82
N THR A 9 19.43 10.29 -3.95
CA THR A 9 19.62 10.09 -2.51
C THR A 9 18.78 8.90 -2.04
N ARG A 10 19.27 8.18 -1.01
CA ARG A 10 18.51 7.06 -0.41
C ARG A 10 17.11 7.48 0.06
N PHE A 11 16.95 8.74 0.47
CA PHE A 11 15.66 9.33 0.82
C PHE A 11 14.74 9.42 -0.41
N SER A 12 15.21 10.05 -1.49
CA SER A 12 14.45 10.17 -2.75
C SER A 12 14.06 8.79 -3.28
N LYS A 13 15.00 7.83 -3.23
CA LYS A 13 14.76 6.44 -3.63
C LYS A 13 13.63 5.81 -2.82
N ALA A 14 13.60 5.99 -1.50
CA ALA A 14 12.55 5.42 -0.66
C ALA A 14 11.19 6.05 -0.95
N VAL A 15 11.13 7.38 -1.09
CA VAL A 15 9.87 8.09 -1.40
C VAL A 15 9.32 7.68 -2.77
N LEU A 16 10.15 7.66 -3.80
CA LEU A 16 9.72 7.30 -5.15
C LEU A 16 9.37 5.81 -5.28
N THR A 17 10.06 4.93 -4.57
CA THR A 17 9.65 3.51 -4.47
C THR A 17 8.27 3.39 -3.82
N GLY A 18 8.01 4.14 -2.76
CA GLY A 18 6.70 4.17 -2.08
C GLY A 18 5.59 4.71 -2.98
N LEU A 19 5.88 5.77 -3.74
CA LEU A 19 4.98 6.32 -4.75
C LEU A 19 4.63 5.28 -5.82
N PHE A 20 5.64 4.60 -6.37
CA PHE A 20 5.45 3.54 -7.37
C PHE A 20 4.60 2.39 -6.83
N CYS A 21 4.89 1.93 -5.60
CA CYS A 21 4.06 0.94 -4.94
C CYS A 21 2.62 1.46 -4.78
N GLY A 22 2.43 2.74 -4.44
CA GLY A 22 1.13 3.41 -4.36
C GLY A 22 0.34 3.33 -5.67
N ILE A 23 1.00 3.58 -6.80
CA ILE A 23 0.40 3.46 -8.14
C ILE A 23 0.00 2.01 -8.43
N ALA A 24 0.91 1.05 -8.20
CA ALA A 24 0.64 -0.37 -8.43
C ALA A 24 -0.52 -0.90 -7.54
N ALA A 25 -0.51 -0.53 -6.26
CA ALA A 25 -1.56 -0.86 -5.31
C ALA A 25 -2.89 -0.22 -5.72
N THR A 26 -2.89 1.03 -6.19
CA THR A 26 -4.08 1.72 -6.70
C THR A 26 -4.72 0.94 -7.84
N LEU A 27 -3.94 0.56 -8.86
CA LEU A 27 -4.45 -0.21 -10.00
C LEU A 27 -5.05 -1.55 -9.54
N THR A 28 -4.35 -2.24 -8.64
CA THR A 28 -4.79 -3.54 -8.10
C THR A 28 -6.08 -3.39 -7.26
N CYS A 29 -6.15 -2.37 -6.41
CA CYS A 29 -7.33 -2.03 -5.61
C CYS A 29 -8.53 -1.67 -6.50
N LEU A 30 -8.34 -0.86 -7.55
CA LEU A 30 -9.40 -0.51 -8.48
C LEU A 30 -9.92 -1.74 -9.24
N LEU A 31 -9.02 -2.60 -9.71
CA LEU A 31 -9.38 -3.86 -10.36
C LEU A 31 -10.16 -4.78 -9.42
N TYR A 32 -9.65 -4.98 -8.19
CA TYR A 32 -10.32 -5.78 -7.17
C TYR A 32 -11.70 -5.19 -6.83
N GLY A 33 -11.79 -3.89 -6.61
CA GLY A 33 -13.04 -3.20 -6.29
C GLY A 33 -14.07 -3.31 -7.42
N PHE A 34 -13.63 -3.23 -8.68
CA PHE A 34 -14.50 -3.42 -9.84
C PHE A 34 -15.05 -4.85 -9.90
N ILE A 35 -14.19 -5.86 -9.83
CA ILE A 35 -14.59 -7.27 -9.85
C ILE A 35 -15.52 -7.61 -8.67
N TYR A 36 -15.18 -7.13 -7.48
CA TYR A 36 -15.98 -7.36 -6.28
C TYR A 36 -17.39 -6.80 -6.43
N ARG A 37 -17.50 -5.51 -6.81
CA ARG A 37 -18.80 -4.85 -7.00
C ARG A 37 -19.62 -5.43 -8.14
N PHE A 38 -18.97 -5.91 -9.20
CA PHE A 38 -19.64 -6.60 -10.30
C PHE A 38 -20.31 -7.91 -9.83
N ASN A 39 -19.65 -8.66 -8.96
CA ASN A 39 -20.16 -9.94 -8.46
C ASN A 39 -21.20 -9.81 -7.33
N THR A 40 -21.08 -8.78 -6.47
CA THR A 40 -21.97 -8.63 -5.30
C THR A 40 -23.11 -7.63 -5.52
N GLY A 41 -23.02 -6.77 -6.53
CA GLY A 41 -23.98 -5.67 -6.70
C GLY A 41 -23.81 -4.56 -5.64
N PHE A 42 -22.73 -4.59 -4.86
CA PHE A 42 -22.46 -3.62 -3.79
C PHE A 42 -22.29 -2.19 -4.33
N THR A 43 -23.23 -1.30 -4.01
CA THR A 43 -23.27 0.08 -4.51
C THR A 43 -22.76 1.13 -3.53
N LEU A 44 -22.44 0.77 -2.28
CA LEU A 44 -22.07 1.76 -1.26
C LEU A 44 -20.72 2.41 -1.63
N SER A 45 -20.77 3.66 -2.07
CA SER A 45 -19.62 4.40 -2.64
C SER A 45 -19.14 5.55 -1.75
N ALA A 46 -19.84 5.86 -0.66
CA ALA A 46 -19.56 7.07 0.12
C ALA A 46 -18.13 7.15 0.68
N ILE A 47 -17.50 6.01 1.00
CA ILE A 47 -16.16 5.96 1.62
C ILE A 47 -15.14 5.24 0.75
N ILE A 48 -15.50 4.09 0.16
CA ILE A 48 -14.60 3.34 -0.73
C ILE A 48 -14.99 3.68 -2.17
N ASN A 49 -14.62 4.88 -2.62
CA ASN A 49 -14.75 5.32 -4.02
C ASN A 49 -13.37 5.43 -4.69
N VAL A 50 -13.39 5.64 -6.01
CA VAL A 50 -12.18 5.74 -6.82
C VAL A 50 -11.21 6.81 -6.29
N PRO A 51 -11.63 8.07 -6.03
CA PRO A 51 -10.74 9.08 -5.43
C PRO A 51 -10.12 8.64 -4.10
N SER A 52 -10.91 8.09 -3.18
CA SER A 52 -10.43 7.65 -1.88
C SER A 52 -9.42 6.50 -1.99
N ILE A 53 -9.61 5.57 -2.94
CA ILE A 53 -8.66 4.50 -3.22
C ILE A 53 -7.33 5.08 -3.72
N ILE A 54 -7.38 5.98 -4.71
CA ILE A 54 -6.18 6.60 -5.30
C ILE A 54 -5.40 7.35 -4.21
N ILE A 55 -6.05 8.30 -3.54
CA ILE A 55 -5.40 9.14 -2.52
C ILE A 55 -4.90 8.28 -1.36
N GLY A 56 -5.71 7.34 -0.89
CA GLY A 56 -5.37 6.44 0.21
C GLY A 56 -4.13 5.60 -0.09
N CYS A 57 -4.07 4.94 -1.24
CA CYS A 57 -2.91 4.12 -1.61
C CYS A 57 -1.63 4.94 -1.73
N HIS A 58 -1.69 6.12 -2.35
CA HIS A 58 -0.52 6.97 -2.53
C HIS A 58 0.01 7.49 -1.18
N ILE A 59 -0.86 8.07 -0.36
CA ILE A 59 -0.46 8.62 0.94
C ILE A 59 0.11 7.51 1.82
N LEU A 60 -0.60 6.38 1.95
CA LEU A 60 -0.16 5.28 2.82
C LEU A 60 1.18 4.71 2.37
N LEU A 61 1.40 4.50 1.07
CA LEU A 61 2.65 3.88 0.59
C LEU A 61 3.82 4.86 0.48
N VAL A 62 3.57 6.15 0.27
CA VAL A 62 4.61 7.19 0.44
C VAL A 62 5.05 7.26 1.90
N ILE A 63 4.11 7.28 2.85
CA ILE A 63 4.42 7.23 4.29
C ILE A 63 5.17 5.94 4.62
N ALA A 64 4.74 4.81 4.07
CA ALA A 64 5.43 3.54 4.25
C ALA A 64 6.89 3.61 3.74
N GLY A 65 7.15 4.33 2.65
CA GLY A 65 8.51 4.58 2.17
C GLY A 65 9.34 5.47 3.09
N LEU A 66 8.74 6.49 3.68
CA LEU A 66 9.40 7.33 4.69
C LEU A 66 9.76 6.52 5.94
N VAL A 67 8.84 5.68 6.42
CA VAL A 67 9.09 4.78 7.56
C VAL A 67 10.18 3.77 7.23
N TYR A 68 10.17 3.21 6.02
CA TYR A 68 11.22 2.31 5.55
C TYR A 68 12.60 2.99 5.60
N TYR A 69 12.71 4.20 5.06
CA TYR A 69 13.94 4.99 5.11
C TYR A 69 14.40 5.24 6.55
N ALA A 70 13.50 5.67 7.44
CA ALA A 70 13.82 5.94 8.83
C ALA A 70 14.33 4.70 9.57
N LEU A 71 13.69 3.54 9.37
CA LEU A 71 14.12 2.27 9.99
C LEU A 71 15.46 1.78 9.42
N GLN A 72 15.70 1.94 8.12
CA GLN A 72 16.99 1.63 7.52
C GLN A 72 18.11 2.53 8.07
N GLN A 73 17.82 3.81 8.32
CA GLN A 73 18.77 4.73 8.91
C GLN A 73 19.05 4.42 10.39
N ALA A 74 18.02 4.08 11.16
CA ALA A 74 18.14 3.83 12.60
C ALA A 74 18.72 2.45 12.94
N LEU A 75 18.37 1.41 12.19
CA LEU A 75 18.67 0.00 12.53
C LEU A 75 19.63 -0.67 11.53
N GLY A 76 20.09 0.05 10.50
CA GLY A 76 20.97 -0.49 9.48
C GLY A 76 20.39 -1.73 8.80
N ARG A 77 21.16 -2.83 8.76
CA ARG A 77 20.76 -4.08 8.08
C ARG A 77 19.50 -4.73 8.69
N ALA A 78 19.26 -4.55 10.00
CA ALA A 78 18.07 -5.08 10.66
C ALA A 78 16.79 -4.30 10.30
N GLY A 79 16.92 -3.05 9.80
CA GLY A 79 15.79 -2.19 9.46
C GLY A 79 14.83 -2.81 8.45
N ASN A 80 15.35 -3.58 7.49
CA ASN A 80 14.51 -4.30 6.52
C ASN A 80 13.58 -5.31 7.20
N ALA A 81 14.15 -6.19 8.03
CA ALA A 81 13.39 -7.24 8.72
C ALA A 81 12.36 -6.64 9.69
N VAL A 82 12.76 -5.61 10.46
CA VAL A 82 11.88 -4.90 11.38
C VAL A 82 10.74 -4.21 10.65
N TYR A 83 11.01 -3.55 9.52
CA TYR A 83 9.99 -2.92 8.70
C TYR A 83 8.96 -3.94 8.19
N MET A 84 9.43 -5.04 7.60
CA MET A 84 8.54 -6.10 7.09
C MET A 84 7.65 -6.66 8.19
N LEU A 85 8.23 -6.96 9.37
CA LEU A 85 7.49 -7.47 10.51
C LEU A 85 6.45 -6.45 11.02
N LEU A 86 6.84 -5.18 11.12
CA LEU A 86 5.98 -4.10 11.58
C LEU A 86 4.78 -3.90 10.66
N PHE A 87 4.99 -3.81 9.34
CA PHE A 87 3.89 -3.62 8.38
C PHE A 87 3.04 -4.88 8.21
N ALA A 88 3.62 -6.08 8.32
CA ALA A 88 2.85 -7.32 8.34
C ALA A 88 1.94 -7.38 9.57
N ALA A 89 2.47 -7.08 10.76
CA ALA A 89 1.70 -7.03 12.00
C ALA A 89 0.61 -5.95 11.95
N LEU A 90 0.94 -4.76 11.44
CA LEU A 90 -0.02 -3.67 11.24
C LEU A 90 -1.15 -4.07 10.28
N THR A 91 -0.81 -4.77 9.19
CA THR A 91 -1.79 -5.27 8.22
C THR A 91 -2.75 -6.27 8.88
N LEU A 92 -2.22 -7.23 9.64
CA LEU A 92 -3.04 -8.20 10.38
C LEU A 92 -3.94 -7.51 11.41
N PHE A 93 -3.41 -6.51 12.12
CA PHE A 93 -4.19 -5.69 13.04
C PHE A 93 -5.33 -4.94 12.35
N CYS A 94 -5.06 -4.33 11.18
CA CYS A 94 -6.09 -3.65 10.39
C CYS A 94 -7.16 -4.61 9.86
N ILE A 95 -6.78 -5.82 9.43
CA ILE A 95 -7.73 -6.86 9.04
C ILE A 95 -8.63 -7.21 10.22
N TRP A 96 -8.06 -7.46 11.40
CA TRP A 96 -8.86 -7.75 12.60
C TRP A 96 -9.81 -6.60 12.95
N GLN A 97 -9.35 -5.35 12.94
CA GLN A 97 -10.21 -4.21 13.24
C GLN A 97 -11.33 -4.02 12.22
N SER A 98 -11.09 -4.35 10.95
CA SER A 98 -12.09 -4.24 9.90
C SER A 98 -13.30 -5.15 10.13
N THR A 99 -13.15 -6.28 10.84
CA THR A 99 -14.29 -7.17 11.15
C THR A 99 -15.27 -6.55 12.14
N GLY A 100 -14.86 -5.54 12.92
CA GLY A 100 -15.71 -4.81 13.86
C GLY A 100 -16.51 -3.66 13.24
N VAL A 101 -16.20 -3.27 12.00
CA VAL A 101 -16.75 -2.05 11.39
C VAL A 101 -18.23 -2.21 11.04
N VAL A 102 -19.12 -1.37 11.57
CA VAL A 102 -20.55 -1.33 11.20
C VAL A 102 -20.80 -0.07 10.36
N ARG A 103 -21.37 -0.24 9.16
CA ARG A 103 -21.58 0.88 8.22
C ARG A 103 -23.01 1.11 7.80
N SER A 104 -23.85 0.11 7.94
CA SER A 104 -25.26 0.20 7.59
C SER A 104 -26.10 -0.51 8.65
N PRO A 105 -27.31 -0.02 8.94
CA PRO A 105 -28.30 -0.78 9.70
C PRO A 105 -28.68 -2.10 8.99
N ILE A 106 -28.45 -2.19 7.66
CA ILE A 106 -28.63 -3.42 6.88
C ILE A 106 -27.38 -4.30 7.04
N HIS A 107 -27.58 -5.52 7.56
CA HIS A 107 -26.50 -6.44 7.89
C HIS A 107 -25.68 -6.87 6.67
N GLU A 108 -26.34 -7.22 5.56
CA GLU A 108 -25.69 -7.66 4.32
C GLU A 108 -24.73 -6.60 3.78
N LEU A 109 -25.18 -5.35 3.72
CA LEU A 109 -24.37 -4.23 3.25
C LEU A 109 -23.13 -3.98 4.13
N THR A 110 -23.23 -4.28 5.42
CA THR A 110 -22.09 -4.22 6.34
C THR A 110 -21.10 -5.35 6.06
N ILE A 111 -21.57 -6.58 5.79
CA ILE A 111 -20.69 -7.71 5.44
C ILE A 111 -19.94 -7.42 4.14
N GLU A 112 -20.64 -6.96 3.11
CA GLU A 112 -20.04 -6.65 1.81
C GLU A 112 -18.99 -5.54 1.91
N PHE A 113 -19.28 -4.49 2.69
CA PHE A 113 -18.31 -3.43 2.97
C PHE A 113 -17.06 -3.98 3.66
N ARG A 114 -17.21 -4.85 4.66
CA ARG A 114 -16.08 -5.44 5.39
C ARG A 114 -15.19 -6.26 4.46
N GLN A 115 -15.79 -7.11 3.63
CA GLN A 115 -15.03 -7.94 2.70
C GLN A 115 -14.27 -7.10 1.68
N LEU A 116 -14.91 -6.08 1.10
CA LEU A 116 -14.25 -5.13 0.20
C LEU A 116 -13.08 -4.43 0.92
N LEU A 117 -13.31 -3.93 2.14
CA LEU A 117 -12.28 -3.25 2.92
C LEU A 117 -11.10 -4.18 3.24
N ILE A 118 -11.36 -5.41 3.66
CA ILE A 118 -10.33 -6.43 3.96
C ILE A 118 -9.46 -6.68 2.73
N GLY A 119 -10.07 -6.86 1.55
CA GLY A 119 -9.31 -7.08 0.32
C GLY A 119 -8.39 -5.90 -0.02
N MET A 120 -8.88 -4.67 0.13
CA MET A 120 -8.05 -3.47 -0.07
C MET A 120 -6.90 -3.37 0.95
N ILE A 121 -7.16 -3.70 2.23
CA ILE A 121 -6.13 -3.73 3.27
C ILE A 121 -5.05 -4.77 2.93
N ILE A 122 -5.44 -5.95 2.43
CA ILE A 122 -4.48 -7.00 2.03
C ILE A 122 -3.60 -6.51 0.87
N ILE A 123 -4.18 -5.87 -0.14
CA ILE A 123 -3.43 -5.35 -1.30
C ILE A 123 -2.44 -4.26 -0.85
N ILE A 124 -2.89 -3.28 -0.07
CA ILE A 124 -2.05 -2.18 0.41
C ILE A 124 -0.98 -2.71 1.38
N GLY A 125 -1.38 -3.55 2.32
CA GLY A 125 -0.52 -4.11 3.36
C GLY A 125 0.54 -5.05 2.80
N SER A 126 0.22 -5.87 1.81
CA SER A 126 1.21 -6.71 1.12
C SER A 126 2.18 -5.86 0.27
N SER A 127 1.67 -4.81 -0.37
CA SER A 127 2.51 -3.86 -1.11
C SER A 127 3.51 -3.14 -0.19
N ALA A 128 3.05 -2.67 0.97
CA ALA A 128 3.92 -2.09 1.98
C ALA A 128 4.90 -3.13 2.54
N SER A 129 4.43 -4.31 2.95
CA SER A 129 5.27 -5.28 3.68
C SER A 129 6.30 -5.98 2.79
N PHE A 130 5.99 -6.21 1.51
CA PHE A 130 6.82 -7.05 0.64
C PHE A 130 7.28 -6.34 -0.64
N LEU A 131 6.36 -5.68 -1.37
CA LEU A 131 6.71 -5.05 -2.65
C LEU A 131 7.70 -3.89 -2.46
N MET A 132 7.47 -3.07 -1.44
CA MET A 132 8.33 -1.93 -1.10
C MET A 132 9.79 -2.34 -0.81
N PRO A 133 10.10 -3.23 0.15
CA PRO A 133 11.48 -3.63 0.43
C PRO A 133 12.11 -4.36 -0.76
N TYR A 134 11.33 -5.14 -1.51
CA TYR A 134 11.78 -5.82 -2.72
C TYR A 134 12.23 -4.84 -3.80
N LEU A 135 11.40 -3.85 -4.14
CA LEU A 135 11.71 -2.86 -5.16
C LEU A 135 12.85 -1.93 -4.74
N PHE A 136 12.90 -1.53 -3.47
CA PHE A 136 14.00 -0.70 -2.96
C PHE A 136 15.36 -1.40 -3.11
N GLY A 137 15.42 -2.71 -2.92
CA GLY A 137 16.64 -3.51 -3.11
C GLY A 137 17.01 -3.79 -4.57
N ASN A 138 16.10 -3.53 -5.52
CA ASN A 138 16.26 -3.94 -6.92
C ASN A 138 17.00 -2.88 -7.76
N LYS A 139 18.22 -3.20 -8.21
CA LYS A 139 19.04 -2.32 -9.05
C LYS A 139 18.46 -2.05 -10.44
N ALA A 140 17.69 -2.99 -11.00
CA ALA A 140 17.06 -2.81 -12.30
C ALA A 140 15.86 -1.86 -12.19
N PHE A 141 15.14 -1.87 -11.07
CA PHE A 141 14.09 -0.90 -10.79
C PHE A 141 14.66 0.51 -10.65
N GLU A 142 15.73 0.64 -9.85
CA GLU A 142 16.43 1.92 -9.67
C GLU A 142 16.96 2.52 -10.97
N ARG A 143 17.47 1.71 -11.90
CA ARG A 143 18.05 2.24 -13.15
C ARG A 143 17.02 2.59 -14.22
N ASN A 144 15.91 1.85 -14.29
CA ASN A 144 14.97 1.94 -15.42
C ASN A 144 13.66 2.66 -15.09
N VAL A 145 13.33 2.86 -13.80
CA VAL A 145 12.04 3.40 -13.37
C VAL A 145 12.17 4.64 -12.49
N LEU A 146 13.18 4.67 -11.61
CA LEU A 146 13.46 5.83 -10.75
C LEU A 146 14.36 6.85 -11.45
#